data_AF-A0A964V3P2-F1
#
_entry.id   AF-A0A964V3P2-F1
#
_cell.length_a   1.000
_cell.length_b   1.000
_cell.length_c   1.000
_cell.angle_alpha   90.00
_cell.angle_beta   90.00
_cell.angle_gamma   90.00
#
_symmetry.space_group_name_H-M   'P 1'
#
loop_
_entity.id
_entity.type
_entity.pdbx_description
1 polymer ?
#
loop_
_entity_poly.entity_id
_entity_poly.type
_entity_poly.pdbx_seq_one_letter_code
_entity_poly.pdbx_strand_id
1 'polypeptide(L)'
;PIGVEDDGYQVTEDIERGEGAPPDLEEIDYECAPVDYVHWKDFGHSQARTWEEVGQVWRWVYMTREALAERFGDEMARRIPMDQGPDQLNAYRDSKRQQNLAKICELWDKETLKVYWFVKGMPQVIDVRDDPLGLEGFFPCPKPLYATTTSDNLVPVPDFVLYQDQAMELDILSDRIDGLVKALRVRGVYDASQPALQRLMTEGDNNALIPVDKWAAFSEKGGLKGSIDLLPLDTLAQALLQCYQARADIKGQIYEITGIADIIRGQSAASETATAQQIKGQYAGLRLRSMQEDVALFATEVIRLKAQIMCLKYQPKTILEYAAANQMSEQDQQLIPQAL
;
A
#
# COMPACT_ATOMS: atom_id res chain seq x y z
N PRO A 1 61.32 8.36 26.73
CA PRO A 1 62.78 8.24 26.98
C PRO A 1 63.45 7.50 25.81
N ILE A 2 64.21 8.26 25.00
CA ILE A 2 65.47 7.97 24.28
C ILE A 2 65.53 6.63 23.49
N GLY A 3 65.82 6.57 22.20
CA GLY A 3 66.35 7.51 21.19
C GLY A 3 66.03 6.93 19.80
N VAL A 4 66.49 7.41 18.64
CA VAL A 4 67.66 8.22 18.25
C VAL A 4 67.27 8.96 16.95
N GLU A 5 67.92 10.08 16.69
CA GLU A 5 67.70 10.97 15.54
C GLU A 5 67.99 10.34 14.16
N ASP A 6 67.27 10.93 13.20
CA ASP A 6 67.17 10.79 11.75
C ASP A 6 68.50 10.91 10.96
N ASP A 7 68.71 10.07 9.94
CA ASP A 7 69.81 10.18 8.99
C ASP A 7 69.40 10.61 7.55
N GLY A 8 68.14 11.00 7.34
CA GLY A 8 67.76 12.03 6.37
C GLY A 8 68.27 11.89 4.94
N TYR A 9 68.12 10.73 4.27
CA TYR A 9 68.51 10.62 2.85
C TYR A 9 67.61 9.88 1.86
N GLN A 10 66.44 9.34 2.22
CA GLN A 10 65.59 8.67 1.20
C GLN A 10 64.09 8.97 1.31
N VAL A 11 63.52 9.37 0.16
CA VAL A 11 62.11 9.67 -0.08
C VAL A 11 61.44 8.41 -0.62
N THR A 12 60.79 7.65 0.25
CA THR A 12 59.74 6.67 -0.05
C THR A 12 58.93 6.41 1.23
N GLU A 13 57.63 6.73 1.27
CA GLU A 13 56.75 6.32 2.38
C GLU A 13 56.05 5.00 2.02
N ASP A 14 56.83 3.93 1.87
CA ASP A 14 56.35 2.57 2.12
C ASP A 14 56.75 2.24 3.57
N ILE A 15 55.88 2.54 4.54
CA ILE A 15 56.07 2.10 5.92
C ILE A 15 55.52 0.68 6.02
N GLU A 16 56.40 -0.31 5.96
CA GLU A 16 56.12 -1.64 6.48
C GLU A 16 55.70 -1.53 7.95
N ARG A 17 54.42 -1.81 8.22
CA ARG A 17 53.79 -1.73 9.53
C ARG A 17 54.43 -2.77 10.46
N GLY A 18 55.31 -2.32 11.35
CA GLY A 18 55.94 -3.16 12.36
C GLY A 18 54.93 -3.83 13.30
N GLU A 19 55.20 -5.09 13.67
CA GLU A 19 54.49 -5.86 14.69
C GLU A 19 54.46 -5.07 16.01
N GLY A 20 53.35 -4.38 16.28
CA GLY A 20 53.19 -3.52 17.47
C GLY A 20 52.33 -2.28 17.28
N ALA A 21 51.93 -1.93 16.06
CA ALA A 21 50.86 -0.94 15.85
C ALA A 21 49.56 -1.46 16.47
N PRO A 22 48.82 -0.66 17.28
CA PRO A 22 47.45 -1.01 17.64
C PRO A 22 46.69 -1.33 16.35
N PRO A 23 45.81 -2.36 16.33
CA PRO A 23 44.92 -2.55 15.20
C PRO A 23 44.18 -1.24 14.98
N ASP A 24 43.94 -0.85 13.72
CA ASP A 24 43.06 0.26 13.41
C ASP A 24 41.70 -0.09 14.05
N LEU A 25 41.42 0.51 15.21
CA LEU A 25 40.16 0.31 15.89
C LEU A 25 39.14 1.05 15.05
N GLU A 26 38.32 0.31 14.31
CA GLU A 26 37.13 0.87 13.68
C GLU A 26 36.29 1.53 14.77
N GLU A 27 36.20 2.86 14.73
CA GLU A 27 35.36 3.64 15.64
C GLU A 27 33.96 3.74 15.03
N ILE A 28 32.93 3.49 15.85
CA ILE A 28 31.55 3.67 15.43
C ILE A 28 31.28 5.18 15.38
N ASP A 29 31.10 5.72 14.17
CA ASP A 29 30.83 7.14 13.93
C ASP A 29 29.35 7.51 14.20
N TYR A 30 28.43 6.55 14.05
CA TYR A 30 26.99 6.78 14.18
C TYR A 30 26.20 5.49 14.44
N GLU A 31 25.19 5.54 15.32
CA GLU A 31 24.29 4.40 15.59
C GLU A 31 22.83 4.77 15.34
N CYS A 32 22.10 3.93 14.59
CA CYS A 32 20.68 4.12 14.32
C CYS A 32 19.85 2.83 14.46
N ALA A 33 18.57 3.02 14.80
CA ALA A 33 17.53 2.01 14.82
C ALA A 33 16.49 2.39 13.74
N PRO A 34 16.77 2.09 12.46
CA PRO A 34 15.88 2.42 11.36
C PRO A 34 14.58 1.61 11.41
N VAL A 35 13.53 2.12 10.79
CA VAL A 35 12.29 1.35 10.55
C VAL A 35 12.23 1.04 9.07
N ASP A 36 12.29 -0.24 8.75
CA ASP A 36 12.15 -0.70 7.39
C ASP A 36 10.67 -1.03 7.09
N TYR A 37 10.17 -0.51 5.98
CA TYR A 37 8.91 -0.98 5.43
C TYR A 37 9.10 -2.39 4.87
N VAL A 38 8.24 -3.33 5.29
CA VAL A 38 8.16 -4.67 4.71
C VAL A 38 6.89 -4.78 3.89
N HIS A 39 7.04 -5.13 2.61
CA HIS A 39 5.91 -5.35 1.73
C HIS A 39 5.10 -6.56 2.21
N TRP A 40 3.77 -6.48 2.17
CA TRP A 40 2.88 -7.50 2.76
C TRP A 40 3.09 -8.92 2.23
N LYS A 41 3.55 -9.08 0.97
CA LYS A 41 3.89 -10.38 0.38
C LYS A 41 5.17 -11.00 0.92
N ASP A 42 6.04 -10.16 1.47
CA ASP A 42 7.36 -10.55 1.94
C ASP A 42 7.39 -10.74 3.46
N PHE A 43 6.34 -10.33 4.18
CA PHE A 43 6.16 -10.60 5.61
C PHE A 43 5.33 -11.86 5.85
N GLY A 44 5.62 -12.59 6.92
CA GLY A 44 4.75 -13.66 7.40
C GLY A 44 5.01 -14.05 8.84
N HIS A 45 4.10 -14.83 9.41
CA HIS A 45 4.19 -15.36 10.76
C HIS A 45 3.53 -16.73 10.85
N SER A 46 3.87 -17.51 11.88
CA SER A 46 3.25 -18.81 12.15
C SER A 46 1.74 -18.68 12.34
N GLN A 47 0.98 -19.72 11.99
CA GLN A 47 -0.47 -19.74 12.20
C GLN A 47 -0.79 -19.56 13.69
N ALA A 48 -1.64 -18.59 14.00
CA ALA A 48 -2.02 -18.21 15.36
C ALA A 48 -3.39 -17.53 15.36
N ARG A 49 -4.12 -17.57 16.49
CA ARG A 49 -5.40 -16.86 16.67
C ARG A 49 -5.21 -15.47 17.25
N THR A 50 -4.18 -15.30 18.09
CA THR A 50 -3.79 -14.00 18.65
C THR A 50 -2.30 -13.76 18.42
N TRP A 51 -1.85 -12.50 18.52
CA TRP A 51 -0.45 -12.16 18.28
C TRP A 51 0.49 -12.77 19.33
N GLU A 52 -0.02 -12.96 20.55
CA GLU A 52 0.70 -13.55 21.67
C GLU A 52 1.01 -15.04 21.44
N GLU A 53 0.20 -15.72 20.63
CA GLU A 53 0.39 -17.12 20.23
C GLU A 53 1.42 -17.29 19.08
N VAL A 54 1.88 -16.19 18.47
CA VAL A 54 2.84 -16.26 17.35
C VAL A 54 4.20 -16.72 17.85
N GLY A 55 4.63 -17.90 17.39
CA GLY A 55 5.94 -18.48 17.69
C GLY A 55 7.03 -18.08 16.70
N GLN A 56 6.66 -17.80 15.44
CA GLN A 56 7.62 -17.46 14.39
C GLN A 56 7.17 -16.26 13.57
N VAL A 57 8.11 -15.40 13.20
CA VAL A 57 7.92 -14.27 12.28
C VAL A 57 9.03 -14.30 11.25
N TRP A 58 8.73 -14.00 9.98
CA TRP A 58 9.76 -13.88 8.96
C TRP A 58 9.52 -12.71 8.01
N ARG A 59 10.61 -12.25 7.40
CA ARG A 59 10.59 -11.35 6.26
C ARG A 59 11.48 -11.85 5.13
N TRP A 60 11.10 -11.56 3.90
CA TRP A 60 11.94 -11.75 2.73
C TRP A 60 12.67 -10.45 2.40
N VAL A 61 13.99 -10.54 2.25
CA VAL A 61 14.88 -9.43 1.93
C VAL A 61 15.58 -9.72 0.61
N TYR A 62 15.62 -8.71 -0.26
CA TYR A 62 16.30 -8.80 -1.55
C TYR A 62 17.67 -8.16 -1.43
N MET A 63 18.73 -8.94 -1.63
CA MET A 63 20.11 -8.50 -1.43
C MET A 63 20.90 -8.57 -2.74
N THR A 64 21.79 -7.60 -2.96
CA THR A 64 22.79 -7.66 -4.03
C THR A 64 23.91 -8.63 -3.67
N ARG A 65 24.74 -8.99 -4.63
CA ARG A 65 25.86 -9.91 -4.39
C ARG A 65 26.89 -9.33 -3.42
N GLU A 66 27.11 -8.02 -3.48
CA GLU A 66 27.99 -7.28 -2.59
C GLU A 66 27.47 -7.32 -1.14
N ALA A 67 26.17 -7.05 -0.95
CA ALA A 67 25.56 -7.08 0.39
C ALA A 67 25.55 -8.49 1.01
N LEU A 68 25.43 -9.53 0.18
CA LEU A 68 25.59 -10.92 0.64
C LEU A 68 27.03 -11.23 1.06
N ALA A 69 28.01 -10.75 0.30
CA ALA A 69 29.42 -10.99 0.59
C ALA A 69 29.85 -10.29 1.88
N GLU A 70 29.39 -9.05 2.08
CA GLU A 70 29.62 -8.28 3.31
C GLU A 70 29.01 -8.99 4.54
N ARG A 71 27.78 -9.50 4.41
CA ARG A 71 27.06 -10.07 5.55
C ARG A 71 27.41 -11.53 5.86
N PHE A 72 27.54 -12.36 4.82
CA PHE A 72 27.65 -13.82 4.92
C PHE A 72 28.99 -14.36 4.38
N GLY A 73 29.88 -13.50 3.92
CA GLY A 73 31.16 -13.86 3.32
C GLY A 73 31.08 -14.19 1.83
N ASP A 74 32.19 -13.98 1.12
CA ASP A 74 32.31 -14.16 -0.33
C ASP A 74 31.94 -15.58 -0.81
N GLU A 75 32.34 -16.60 -0.06
CA GLU A 75 32.10 -18.00 -0.46
C GLU A 75 30.59 -18.30 -0.48
N MET A 76 29.87 -17.89 0.56
CA MET A 76 28.44 -18.11 0.66
C MET A 76 27.68 -17.28 -0.37
N ALA A 77 28.07 -16.01 -0.56
CA ALA A 77 27.47 -15.11 -1.55
C ALA A 77 27.53 -15.67 -2.99
N ARG A 78 28.60 -16.40 -3.34
CA ARG A 78 28.72 -17.06 -4.66
C ARG A 78 27.75 -18.22 -4.86
N ARG A 79 27.38 -18.91 -3.78
CA ARG A 79 26.49 -20.09 -3.80
C ARG A 79 25.00 -19.71 -3.83
N ILE A 80 24.66 -18.51 -3.36
CA ILE A 80 23.27 -18.04 -3.28
C ILE A 80 22.74 -17.67 -4.68
N PRO A 81 21.56 -18.19 -5.09
CA PRO A 81 20.89 -17.80 -6.33
C PRO A 81 20.47 -16.32 -6.34
N MET A 82 20.64 -15.65 -7.48
CA MET A 82 20.42 -14.20 -7.66
C MET A 82 19.22 -13.85 -8.56
N ASP A 83 18.41 -14.83 -8.97
CA ASP A 83 17.35 -14.68 -9.99
C ASP A 83 15.95 -14.45 -9.41
N GLN A 84 15.87 -14.00 -8.16
CA GLN A 84 14.63 -13.98 -7.36
C GLN A 84 14.17 -12.55 -7.03
N GLY A 85 14.33 -11.58 -7.95
CA GLY A 85 13.86 -10.20 -7.74
C GLY A 85 12.32 -10.10 -7.61
N PRO A 86 11.78 -9.01 -7.03
CA PRO A 86 10.34 -8.84 -6.85
C PRO A 86 9.59 -8.65 -8.19
N ASP A 87 8.37 -9.18 -8.27
CA ASP A 87 7.49 -9.07 -9.46
C ASP A 87 7.08 -7.61 -9.73
N GLN A 88 7.13 -7.17 -10.99
CA GLN A 88 6.77 -5.80 -11.40
C GLN A 88 5.27 -5.63 -11.62
N LEU A 89 4.71 -4.48 -11.18
CA LEU A 89 3.35 -4.08 -11.55
C LEU A 89 3.25 -3.51 -12.98
N ASN A 90 4.38 -3.11 -13.61
CA ASN A 90 4.45 -2.61 -14.99
C ASN A 90 5.83 -2.89 -15.61
N ALA A 91 5.89 -3.82 -16.56
CA ALA A 91 7.10 -4.32 -17.21
C ALA A 91 7.67 -3.38 -18.30
N TYR A 92 7.76 -2.08 -18.04
CA TYR A 92 8.33 -1.12 -18.99
C TYR A 92 9.64 -0.53 -18.45
N ARG A 93 10.75 -1.08 -18.97
CA ARG A 93 12.13 -0.55 -19.09
C ARG A 93 13.29 -1.00 -18.19
N ASP A 94 13.14 -1.74 -17.08
CA ASP A 94 14.34 -2.06 -16.25
C ASP A 94 14.43 -3.50 -15.70
N SER A 95 14.00 -4.49 -16.49
CA SER A 95 13.94 -5.89 -16.04
C SER A 95 15.30 -6.56 -15.72
N LYS A 96 16.41 -6.13 -16.34
CA LYS A 96 17.71 -6.83 -16.18
C LYS A 96 18.48 -6.51 -14.90
N ARG A 97 18.31 -5.32 -14.32
CA ARG A 97 19.03 -4.93 -13.08
C ARG A 97 18.40 -5.52 -11.81
N GLN A 98 17.09 -5.74 -11.81
CA GLN A 98 16.34 -6.29 -10.67
C GLN A 98 16.32 -7.83 -10.62
N GLN A 99 16.62 -8.51 -11.73
CA GLN A 99 16.78 -9.98 -11.80
C GLN A 99 18.12 -10.49 -11.25
N ASN A 100 18.94 -9.61 -10.66
CA ASN A 100 20.24 -9.95 -10.03
C ASN A 100 20.20 -9.73 -8.51
N LEU A 101 19.08 -10.08 -7.86
CA LEU A 101 18.91 -10.01 -6.42
C LEU A 101 18.63 -11.40 -5.84
N ALA A 102 19.29 -11.72 -4.74
CA ALA A 102 18.95 -12.91 -3.96
C ALA A 102 17.80 -12.62 -3.02
N LYS A 103 16.83 -13.53 -2.95
CA LYS A 103 15.70 -13.48 -2.02
C LYS A 103 16.01 -14.31 -0.77
N ILE A 104 16.43 -13.64 0.29
CA ILE A 104 16.81 -14.25 1.58
C ILE A 104 15.64 -14.18 2.55
N CYS A 105 15.30 -15.29 3.19
CA CYS A 105 14.39 -15.32 4.33
C CYS A 105 15.17 -15.01 5.60
N GLU A 106 14.66 -14.08 6.40
CA GLU A 106 15.06 -13.85 7.79
C GLU A 106 13.92 -14.33 8.68
N LEU A 107 14.12 -15.45 9.38
CA LEU A 107 13.13 -16.09 10.24
C LEU A 107 13.54 -15.95 11.71
N TRP A 108 12.66 -15.36 12.51
CA TRP A 108 12.76 -15.26 13.96
C TRP A 108 11.90 -16.34 14.59
N ASP A 109 12.52 -17.20 15.39
CA ASP A 109 11.87 -18.29 16.11
C ASP A 109 11.96 -18.08 17.62
N LYS A 110 10.80 -17.79 18.22
CA LYS A 110 10.67 -17.46 19.64
C LYS A 110 10.79 -18.68 20.56
N GLU A 111 10.52 -19.89 20.05
CA GLU A 111 10.66 -21.13 20.85
C GLU A 111 12.13 -21.48 21.07
N THR A 112 12.95 -21.28 20.03
CA THR A 112 14.38 -21.55 20.10
C THR A 112 15.22 -20.34 20.50
N LEU A 113 14.63 -19.14 20.49
CA LEU A 113 15.30 -17.85 20.66
C LEU A 113 16.45 -17.65 19.65
N LYS A 114 16.20 -18.05 18.41
CA LYS A 114 17.19 -17.99 17.32
C LYS A 114 16.63 -17.31 16.09
N VAL A 115 17.53 -16.74 15.31
CA VAL A 115 17.24 -16.17 14.00
C VAL A 115 17.98 -16.96 12.93
N TYR A 116 17.25 -17.35 11.90
CA TYR A 116 17.72 -18.19 10.80
C TYR A 116 17.67 -17.40 9.50
N TRP A 117 18.75 -17.49 8.71
CA TRP A 117 18.78 -16.96 7.36
C TRP A 117 18.88 -18.09 6.35
N PHE A 118 17.97 -18.15 5.40
CA PHE A 118 17.99 -19.19 4.36
C PHE A 118 17.41 -18.68 3.04
N VAL A 119 17.70 -19.42 1.97
CA VAL A 119 17.17 -19.12 0.62
C VAL A 119 16.42 -20.34 0.10
N LYS A 120 15.32 -20.10 -0.61
CA LYS A 120 14.57 -21.18 -1.25
C LYS A 120 15.45 -21.86 -2.30
N GLY A 121 15.49 -23.19 -2.28
CA GLY A 121 16.27 -23.98 -3.23
C GLY A 121 17.67 -24.35 -2.76
N MET A 122 18.10 -23.90 -1.57
CA MET A 122 19.28 -24.43 -0.89
C MET A 122 18.85 -25.32 0.28
N PRO A 123 19.47 -26.50 0.47
CA PRO A 123 19.15 -27.40 1.57
C PRO A 123 19.75 -26.96 2.92
N GLN A 124 20.74 -26.08 2.86
CA GLN A 124 21.49 -25.60 4.03
C GLN A 124 21.01 -24.19 4.42
N VAL A 125 20.96 -23.94 5.72
CA VAL A 125 20.78 -22.60 6.28
C VAL A 125 22.06 -21.79 6.04
N ILE A 126 21.90 -20.50 5.74
CA ILE A 126 23.00 -19.56 5.43
C ILE A 126 23.69 -19.12 6.72
N ASP A 127 22.91 -18.71 7.73
CA ASP A 127 23.42 -18.25 9.02
C ASP A 127 22.37 -18.54 10.12
N VAL A 128 22.84 -18.70 11.36
CA VAL A 128 22.00 -18.87 12.56
C VAL A 128 22.61 -18.08 13.70
N ARG A 129 21.80 -17.23 14.36
CA ARG A 129 22.24 -16.42 15.50
C ARG A 129 21.31 -16.60 16.70
N ASP A 130 21.89 -16.65 17.88
CA ASP A 130 21.15 -16.66 19.15
C ASP A 130 20.76 -15.22 19.52
N ASP A 131 19.48 -15.00 19.79
CA ASP A 131 18.81 -13.72 20.12
C ASP A 131 19.69 -12.46 19.97
N PRO A 132 19.89 -11.97 18.72
CA PRO A 132 20.86 -10.91 18.46
C PRO A 132 20.44 -9.57 19.06
N LEU A 133 19.14 -9.38 19.35
CA LEU A 133 18.61 -8.10 19.82
C LEU A 133 18.29 -8.09 21.33
N GLY A 134 17.95 -9.22 21.94
CA GLY A 134 17.67 -9.29 23.38
C GLY A 134 16.40 -8.54 23.79
N LEU A 135 15.43 -8.44 22.88
CA LEU A 135 14.20 -7.67 23.10
C LEU A 135 13.25 -8.41 24.04
N GLU A 136 12.47 -7.69 24.83
CA GLU A 136 11.46 -8.28 25.73
C GLU A 136 10.47 -9.18 24.98
N GLY A 137 10.07 -8.76 23.77
CA GLY A 137 9.17 -9.50 22.89
C GLY A 137 9.83 -10.47 21.91
N PHE A 138 11.18 -10.55 21.91
CA PHE A 138 12.04 -11.27 20.96
C PHE A 138 11.96 -10.79 19.49
N PHE A 139 10.77 -10.55 18.96
CA PHE A 139 10.59 -10.14 17.57
C PHE A 139 11.05 -8.68 17.30
N PRO A 140 11.68 -8.40 16.15
CA PRO A 140 12.17 -7.08 15.77
C PRO A 140 11.07 -6.19 15.17
N CYS A 141 9.81 -6.57 15.33
CA CYS A 141 8.67 -5.87 14.76
C CYS A 141 7.48 -5.87 15.73
N PRO A 142 6.65 -4.82 15.72
CA PRO A 142 5.41 -4.82 16.48
C PRO A 142 4.39 -5.79 15.86
N LYS A 143 3.27 -6.01 16.55
CA LYS A 143 2.08 -6.61 15.95
C LYS A 143 1.69 -5.82 14.69
N PRO A 144 1.54 -6.46 13.52
CA PRO A 144 1.10 -5.78 12.31
C PRO A 144 -0.24 -5.08 12.49
N LEU A 145 -0.45 -4.01 11.72
CA LEU A 145 -1.78 -3.42 11.56
C LEU A 145 -2.65 -4.37 10.74
N TYR A 146 -3.59 -5.01 11.41
CA TYR A 146 -4.58 -5.85 10.76
C TYR A 146 -5.81 -5.02 10.38
N ALA A 147 -6.41 -5.35 9.24
CA ALA A 147 -7.76 -4.90 8.90
C ALA A 147 -8.77 -5.79 9.63
N THR A 148 -9.82 -6.23 8.94
CA THR A 148 -10.81 -7.16 9.51
C THR A 148 -10.21 -8.56 9.67
N THR A 149 -10.14 -9.08 10.90
CA THR A 149 -9.70 -10.47 11.20
C THR A 149 -10.88 -11.31 11.69
N THR A 150 -10.75 -12.63 11.55
CA THR A 150 -11.69 -13.60 12.10
C THR A 150 -11.18 -14.12 13.46
N SER A 151 -12.02 -14.83 14.22
CA SER A 151 -11.66 -15.32 15.56
C SER A 151 -10.68 -16.49 15.56
N ASP A 152 -10.44 -17.10 14.41
CA ASP A 152 -9.69 -18.34 14.22
C ASP A 152 -8.29 -18.12 13.62
N ASN A 153 -8.00 -16.95 13.04
CA ASN A 153 -6.69 -16.65 12.48
C ASN A 153 -6.41 -15.13 12.38
N LEU A 154 -5.13 -14.78 12.29
CA LEU A 154 -4.66 -13.41 12.08
C LEU A 154 -4.60 -13.00 10.59
N VAL A 155 -5.06 -13.82 9.65
CA VAL A 155 -5.06 -13.46 8.23
C VAL A 155 -6.24 -12.50 8.00
N PRO A 156 -5.98 -11.24 7.62
CA PRO A 156 -7.06 -10.28 7.44
C PRO A 156 -7.88 -10.62 6.19
N VAL A 157 -9.20 -10.49 6.32
CA VAL A 157 -10.13 -10.48 5.19
C VAL A 157 -10.04 -9.08 4.55
N PRO A 158 -9.71 -8.97 3.25
CA PRO A 158 -9.67 -7.67 2.60
C PRO A 158 -11.06 -7.02 2.60
N ASP A 159 -11.15 -5.75 2.97
CA ASP A 159 -12.44 -5.04 3.07
C ASP A 159 -13.23 -5.04 1.75
N PHE A 160 -12.54 -5.12 0.60
CA PHE A 160 -13.18 -5.26 -0.71
C PHE A 160 -14.06 -6.50 -0.81
N VAL A 161 -13.67 -7.61 -0.19
CA VAL A 161 -14.44 -8.87 -0.21
C VAL A 161 -15.82 -8.68 0.42
N LEU A 162 -15.96 -7.76 1.38
CA LEU A 162 -17.23 -7.51 2.07
C LEU A 162 -18.32 -6.95 1.15
N TYR A 163 -17.95 -6.21 0.10
CA TYR A 163 -18.89 -5.59 -0.86
C TYR A 163 -18.60 -6.00 -2.31
N GLN A 164 -17.82 -7.07 -2.51
CA GLN A 164 -17.37 -7.51 -3.83
C GLN A 164 -18.56 -7.78 -4.76
N ASP A 165 -19.60 -8.42 -4.24
CA ASP A 165 -20.82 -8.73 -5.00
C ASP A 165 -21.50 -7.46 -5.50
N GLN A 166 -21.67 -6.45 -4.63
CA GLN A 166 -22.25 -5.16 -5.01
C GLN A 166 -21.34 -4.40 -6.00
N ALA A 167 -20.02 -4.48 -5.85
CA ALA A 167 -19.08 -3.85 -6.78
C ALA A 167 -19.18 -4.48 -8.18
N MET A 168 -19.27 -5.81 -8.26
CA MET A 168 -19.47 -6.53 -9.53
C MET A 168 -20.82 -6.23 -10.16
N GLU A 169 -21.89 -6.18 -9.35
CA GLU A 169 -23.23 -5.82 -9.82
C GLU A 169 -23.25 -4.39 -10.37
N LEU A 170 -22.58 -3.45 -9.68
CA LEU A 170 -22.45 -2.06 -10.10
C LEU A 170 -21.73 -1.92 -11.44
N ASP A 171 -20.69 -2.72 -11.67
CA ASP A 171 -19.93 -2.75 -12.93
C ASP A 171 -20.82 -3.23 -14.10
N ILE A 172 -21.47 -4.38 -13.93
CA ILE A 172 -22.40 -4.95 -14.91
C ILE A 172 -23.54 -3.97 -15.23
N LEU A 173 -24.10 -3.31 -14.21
CA LEU A 173 -25.17 -2.35 -14.40
C LEU A 173 -24.68 -1.09 -15.14
N SER A 174 -23.46 -0.65 -14.86
CA SER A 174 -22.84 0.50 -15.53
C SER A 174 -22.62 0.22 -17.03
N ASP A 175 -22.16 -0.99 -17.37
CA ASP A 175 -22.04 -1.44 -18.76
C ASP A 175 -23.38 -1.49 -19.49
N ARG A 176 -24.43 -1.99 -18.82
CA ARG A 176 -25.79 -2.02 -19.37
C ARG A 176 -26.35 -0.61 -19.60
N ILE A 177 -26.10 0.31 -18.66
CA ILE A 177 -26.45 1.73 -18.81
C ILE A 177 -25.77 2.33 -20.03
N ASP A 178 -24.47 2.10 -20.22
CA ASP A 178 -23.75 2.57 -21.41
C ASP A 178 -24.35 2.00 -22.71
N GLY A 179 -24.69 0.70 -22.72
CA GLY A 179 -25.42 0.07 -23.82
C GLY A 179 -26.76 0.72 -24.13
N LEU A 180 -27.58 1.01 -23.11
CA LEU A 180 -28.87 1.68 -23.26
C LEU A 180 -28.73 3.13 -23.74
N VAL A 181 -27.74 3.86 -23.24
CA VAL A 181 -27.42 5.22 -23.70
C VAL A 181 -27.00 5.21 -25.17
N LYS A 182 -26.17 4.25 -25.59
CA LYS A 182 -25.79 4.07 -27.00
C LYS A 182 -26.97 3.68 -27.89
N ALA A 183 -27.94 2.92 -27.36
CA ALA A 183 -29.14 2.49 -28.07
C ALA A 183 -30.21 3.59 -28.18
N LEU A 184 -30.25 4.55 -27.25
CA LEU A 184 -31.11 5.74 -27.28
C LEU A 184 -30.67 6.74 -28.35
N ARG A 185 -30.77 6.32 -29.61
CA ARG A 185 -30.57 7.15 -30.79
C ARG A 185 -31.86 7.21 -31.56
N VAL A 186 -32.28 8.42 -31.93
CA VAL A 186 -33.43 8.61 -32.82
C VAL A 186 -33.09 7.97 -34.16
N ARG A 187 -33.83 6.92 -34.51
CA ARG A 187 -33.72 6.18 -35.77
C ARG A 187 -35.13 5.90 -36.27
N GLY A 188 -35.28 5.88 -37.58
CA GLY A 188 -36.55 5.60 -38.22
C GLY A 188 -36.37 5.26 -39.68
N VAL A 189 -37.47 4.90 -40.31
CA VAL A 189 -37.57 4.67 -41.74
C VAL A 189 -38.51 5.72 -42.35
N TYR A 190 -38.27 6.09 -43.60
CA TYR A 190 -39.12 7.01 -44.34
C TYR A 190 -39.44 6.43 -45.72
N ASP A 191 -40.52 6.89 -46.35
CA ASP A 191 -40.92 6.47 -47.69
C ASP A 191 -39.85 6.91 -48.72
N ALA A 192 -39.19 5.94 -49.35
CA ALA A 192 -38.13 6.17 -50.34
C ALA A 192 -38.61 6.99 -51.55
N SER A 193 -39.92 7.03 -51.83
CA SER A 193 -40.48 7.89 -52.88
C SER A 193 -40.42 9.40 -52.55
N GLN A 194 -39.98 9.76 -51.35
CA GLN A 194 -39.84 11.14 -50.87
C GLN A 194 -38.42 11.39 -50.29
N PRO A 195 -37.38 11.51 -51.14
CA PRO A 195 -35.99 11.72 -50.71
C PRO A 195 -35.76 12.98 -49.85
N ALA A 196 -36.64 13.98 -50.01
CA ALA A 196 -36.60 15.23 -49.24
C ALA A 196 -36.72 15.01 -47.72
N LEU A 197 -37.33 13.90 -47.26
CA LEU A 197 -37.47 13.59 -45.83
C LEU A 197 -36.14 13.27 -45.15
N GLN A 198 -35.16 12.76 -45.88
CA GLN A 198 -33.81 12.50 -45.35
C GLN A 198 -33.11 13.79 -44.91
N ARG A 199 -33.38 14.88 -45.65
CA ARG A 199 -32.81 16.21 -45.40
C ARG A 199 -33.28 16.77 -44.06
N LEU A 200 -34.48 16.39 -43.61
CA LEU A 200 -35.08 16.83 -42.35
C LEU A 200 -34.27 16.43 -41.11
N MET A 201 -33.52 15.32 -41.17
CA MET A 201 -32.68 14.85 -40.05
C MET A 201 -31.18 15.09 -40.26
N THR A 202 -30.77 15.61 -41.43
CA THR A 202 -29.35 15.77 -41.80
C THR A 202 -28.95 17.21 -42.06
N GLU A 203 -29.85 18.05 -42.57
CA GLU A 203 -29.66 19.48 -42.80
C GLU A 203 -30.16 20.25 -41.57
N GLY A 204 -29.41 20.15 -40.47
CA GLY A 204 -29.76 20.64 -39.14
C GLY A 204 -29.69 22.16 -38.94
N ASP A 205 -30.26 22.96 -39.82
CA ASP A 205 -30.45 24.39 -39.57
C ASP A 205 -31.84 24.67 -38.97
N ASN A 206 -31.86 25.42 -37.87
CA ASN A 206 -33.09 25.88 -37.25
C ASN A 206 -33.85 26.77 -38.24
N ASN A 207 -35.13 26.45 -38.49
CA ASN A 207 -36.09 27.17 -39.35
C ASN A 207 -35.94 27.01 -40.88
N ALA A 208 -35.27 25.96 -41.37
CA ALA A 208 -35.29 25.61 -42.79
C ALA A 208 -36.63 24.93 -43.19
N LEU A 209 -37.25 25.39 -44.28
CA LEU A 209 -38.40 24.72 -44.90
C LEU A 209 -37.93 23.84 -46.05
N ILE A 210 -38.27 22.55 -46.00
CA ILE A 210 -37.93 21.60 -47.05
C ILE A 210 -39.11 21.50 -48.02
N PRO A 211 -38.93 21.80 -49.32
CA PRO A 211 -39.99 21.69 -50.31
C PRO A 211 -40.37 20.22 -50.58
N VAL A 212 -41.65 19.97 -50.85
CA VAL A 212 -42.20 18.65 -51.18
C VAL A 212 -42.82 18.72 -52.58
N ASP A 213 -42.27 17.95 -53.53
CA ASP A 213 -42.66 18.03 -54.95
C ASP A 213 -44.12 17.61 -55.22
N LYS A 214 -44.61 16.58 -54.53
CA LYS A 214 -45.96 16.01 -54.71
C LYS A 214 -46.84 16.27 -53.48
N TRP A 215 -47.08 17.54 -53.18
CA TRP A 215 -47.82 17.96 -51.97
C TRP A 215 -49.19 17.28 -51.82
N ALA A 216 -49.96 17.12 -52.90
CA ALA A 216 -51.27 16.47 -52.85
C ALA A 216 -51.19 15.01 -52.38
N ALA A 217 -50.30 14.21 -52.97
CA ALA A 217 -50.09 12.82 -52.60
C ALA A 217 -49.44 12.65 -51.21
N PHE A 218 -48.60 13.61 -50.81
CA PHE A 218 -48.04 13.68 -49.45
C PHE A 218 -49.14 13.92 -48.41
N SER A 219 -50.06 14.85 -48.69
CA SER A 219 -51.22 15.14 -47.84
C SER A 219 -52.16 13.95 -47.72
N GLU A 220 -52.47 13.25 -48.83
CA GLU A 220 -53.32 12.05 -48.85
C GLU A 220 -52.77 10.89 -48.01
N LYS A 221 -51.44 10.74 -47.94
CA LYS A 221 -50.77 9.74 -47.10
C LYS A 221 -50.68 10.13 -45.62
N GLY A 222 -51.30 11.23 -45.19
CA GLY A 222 -51.24 11.71 -43.80
C GLY A 222 -50.01 12.57 -43.50
N GLY A 223 -49.38 13.15 -44.54
CA GLY A 223 -48.27 14.08 -44.42
C GLY A 223 -47.03 13.45 -43.77
N LEU A 224 -46.32 14.25 -42.97
CA LEU A 224 -45.06 13.86 -42.34
C LEU A 224 -45.25 12.64 -41.41
N LYS A 225 -46.34 12.61 -40.66
CA LYS A 225 -46.64 11.55 -39.69
C LYS A 225 -46.93 10.19 -40.35
N GLY A 226 -47.48 10.19 -41.58
CA GLY A 226 -47.70 8.97 -42.34
C GLY A 226 -46.52 8.53 -43.21
N SER A 227 -45.50 9.39 -43.34
CA SER A 227 -44.35 9.17 -44.24
C SER A 227 -43.04 8.89 -43.49
N ILE A 228 -43.04 9.02 -42.16
CA ILE A 228 -41.93 8.68 -41.26
C ILE A 228 -42.45 7.73 -40.19
N ASP A 229 -41.74 6.63 -39.98
CA ASP A 229 -41.93 5.75 -38.84
C ASP A 229 -40.65 5.74 -37.98
N LEU A 230 -40.76 6.21 -36.74
CA LEU A 230 -39.64 6.30 -35.81
C LEU A 230 -39.66 5.09 -34.88
N LEU A 231 -38.48 4.55 -34.58
CA LEU A 231 -38.35 3.51 -33.57
C LEU A 231 -38.82 4.05 -32.21
N PRO A 232 -39.77 3.40 -31.52
CA PRO A 232 -40.21 3.84 -30.21
C PRO A 232 -39.06 3.73 -29.21
N LEU A 233 -38.69 4.86 -28.60
CA LEU A 233 -37.60 4.94 -27.62
C LEU A 233 -38.10 4.93 -26.17
N ASP A 234 -39.41 5.02 -25.95
CA ASP A 234 -40.01 5.16 -24.61
C ASP A 234 -39.62 3.99 -23.69
N THR A 235 -39.69 2.75 -24.17
CA THR A 235 -39.32 1.57 -23.39
C THR A 235 -37.83 1.57 -23.02
N LEU A 236 -36.95 2.01 -23.93
CA LEU A 236 -35.51 2.13 -23.67
C LEU A 236 -35.21 3.25 -22.67
N ALA A 237 -35.88 4.39 -22.80
CA ALA A 237 -35.73 5.53 -21.90
C ALA A 237 -36.19 5.18 -20.48
N GLN A 238 -37.33 4.49 -20.35
CA GLN A 238 -37.82 4.01 -19.06
C GLN A 238 -36.89 2.96 -18.45
N ALA A 239 -36.38 2.01 -19.23
CA ALA A 239 -35.40 1.03 -18.74
C ALA A 239 -34.12 1.72 -18.24
N LEU A 240 -33.64 2.76 -18.94
CA LEU A 240 -32.48 3.55 -18.51
C LEU A 240 -32.72 4.27 -17.18
N LEU A 241 -33.89 4.88 -16.99
CA LEU A 241 -34.26 5.53 -15.72
C LEU A 241 -34.26 4.55 -14.56
N GLN A 242 -34.82 3.35 -14.75
CA GLN A 242 -34.82 2.29 -13.74
C GLN A 242 -33.39 1.82 -13.42
N CYS A 243 -32.53 1.70 -14.44
CA CYS A 243 -31.12 1.35 -14.23
C CYS A 243 -30.39 2.42 -13.41
N TYR A 244 -30.68 3.71 -13.62
CA TYR A 244 -30.10 4.77 -12.79
C TYR A 244 -30.53 4.70 -11.33
N GLN A 245 -31.80 4.34 -11.07
CA GLN A 245 -32.31 4.13 -9.71
C GLN A 245 -31.61 2.94 -9.05
N ALA A 246 -31.60 1.77 -9.69
CA ALA A 246 -30.91 0.58 -9.19
C ALA A 246 -29.41 0.86 -8.91
N ARG A 247 -28.75 1.67 -9.74
CA ARG A 247 -27.35 2.07 -9.53
C ARG A 247 -27.18 2.90 -8.26
N ALA A 248 -28.14 3.76 -7.93
CA ALA A 248 -28.11 4.52 -6.69
C ALA A 248 -28.33 3.61 -5.48
N ASP A 249 -29.23 2.63 -5.59
CA ASP A 249 -29.52 1.66 -4.53
C ASP A 249 -28.30 0.79 -4.20
N ILE A 250 -27.61 0.24 -5.23
CA ILE A 250 -26.39 -0.56 -5.04
C ILE A 250 -25.29 0.27 -4.36
N LYS A 251 -25.13 1.55 -4.76
CA LYS A 251 -24.19 2.45 -4.08
C LYS A 251 -24.57 2.65 -2.61
N GLY A 252 -25.87 2.80 -2.32
CA GLY A 252 -26.40 2.84 -0.96
C GLY A 252 -25.99 1.61 -0.14
N GLN A 253 -26.19 0.41 -0.69
CA GLN A 253 -25.79 -0.85 -0.05
C GLN A 253 -24.29 -0.91 0.22
N ILE A 254 -23.44 -0.50 -0.72
CA ILE A 254 -21.98 -0.44 -0.52
C ILE A 254 -21.64 0.46 0.68
N TYR A 255 -22.30 1.62 0.81
CA TYR A 255 -22.06 2.50 1.96
C TYR A 255 -22.53 1.92 3.28
N GLU A 256 -23.67 1.23 3.29
CA GLU A 256 -24.18 0.54 4.48
C GLU A 256 -23.23 -0.59 4.93
N ILE A 257 -22.73 -1.39 3.99
CA ILE A 257 -21.80 -2.51 4.23
C ILE A 257 -20.45 -1.98 4.74
N THR A 258 -19.83 -1.05 4.00
CA THR A 258 -18.52 -0.48 4.37
C THR A 258 -18.58 0.33 5.65
N GLY A 259 -19.77 0.76 6.08
CA GLY A 259 -19.93 1.49 7.33
C GLY A 259 -19.34 2.90 7.29
N ILE A 260 -18.99 3.40 6.10
CA ILE A 260 -18.63 4.80 5.88
C ILE A 260 -19.92 5.61 5.97
N ALA A 261 -20.36 5.85 7.22
CA ALA A 261 -21.57 6.59 7.53
C ALA A 261 -21.47 8.08 7.14
N ASP A 262 -22.63 8.71 6.99
CA ASP A 262 -22.92 10.04 6.43
C ASP A 262 -22.08 11.26 6.89
N ILE A 263 -21.17 11.13 7.87
CA ILE A 263 -20.31 12.22 8.37
C ILE A 263 -19.48 12.87 7.26
N ILE A 264 -18.91 12.09 6.35
CA ILE A 264 -17.94 12.61 5.36
C ILE A 264 -18.62 13.44 4.25
N ARG A 265 -19.95 13.39 4.12
CA ARG A 265 -20.66 14.06 3.02
C ARG A 265 -21.29 15.39 3.39
N GLY A 266 -21.23 15.81 4.66
CA GLY A 266 -21.84 17.07 5.10
C GLY A 266 -23.34 17.18 4.77
N GLN A 267 -24.02 16.05 4.54
CA GLN A 267 -25.46 16.04 4.30
C GLN A 267 -26.18 16.19 5.65
N SER A 268 -26.41 17.45 6.05
CA SER A 268 -27.37 17.76 7.09
C SER A 268 -28.77 17.74 6.46
N ALA A 269 -29.69 16.98 7.05
CA ALA A 269 -31.10 17.26 6.88
C ALA A 269 -31.40 18.53 7.71
N ALA A 270 -31.87 19.60 7.07
CA ALA A 270 -32.16 20.88 7.72
C ALA A 270 -33.21 20.78 8.86
N SER A 271 -33.88 19.63 8.99
CA SER A 271 -34.85 19.31 10.04
C SER A 271 -34.24 18.63 11.28
N GLU A 272 -32.95 18.26 11.27
CA GLU A 272 -32.33 17.57 12.42
C GLU A 272 -31.81 18.55 13.48
N THR A 273 -32.10 18.23 14.74
CA THR A 273 -31.68 19.05 15.89
C THR A 273 -30.16 18.97 16.10
N ALA A 274 -29.55 20.05 16.62
CA ALA A 274 -28.11 20.11 16.88
C ALA A 274 -27.61 18.95 17.78
N THR A 275 -28.43 18.50 18.73
CA THR A 275 -28.14 17.36 19.59
C THR A 275 -28.15 16.03 18.82
N ALA A 276 -29.11 15.82 17.89
CA ALA A 276 -29.14 14.63 17.05
C ALA A 276 -27.92 14.56 16.12
N GLN A 277 -27.46 15.71 15.63
CA GLN A 277 -26.24 15.83 14.83
C GLN A 277 -24.97 15.56 15.65
N GLN A 278 -24.87 16.06 16.89
CA GLN A 278 -23.76 15.72 17.79
C GLN A 278 -23.73 14.22 18.14
N ILE A 279 -24.89 13.63 18.41
CA ILE A 279 -25.00 12.19 18.71
C ILE A 279 -24.61 11.36 17.49
N LYS A 280 -25.12 11.67 16.29
CA LYS A 280 -24.70 11.01 15.04
C LYS A 280 -23.20 11.19 14.78
N GLY A 281 -22.67 12.38 15.04
CA GLY A 281 -21.24 12.70 15.00
C GLY A 281 -20.40 11.78 15.90
N GLN A 282 -20.86 11.52 17.12
CA GLN A 282 -20.19 10.65 18.08
C GLN A 282 -20.28 9.16 17.70
N TYR A 283 -21.44 8.69 17.21
CA TYR A 283 -21.62 7.28 16.84
C TYR A 283 -20.95 6.89 15.52
N ALA A 284 -20.93 7.77 14.52
CA ALA A 284 -20.25 7.48 13.26
C ALA A 284 -18.71 7.59 13.37
N GLY A 285 -18.19 8.25 14.41
CA GLY A 285 -16.76 8.26 14.72
C GLY A 285 -16.23 7.02 15.45
N LEU A 286 -17.09 6.12 15.97
CA LEU A 286 -16.66 4.99 16.80
C LEU A 286 -15.80 3.97 16.06
N ARG A 287 -16.19 3.59 14.83
CA ARG A 287 -15.40 2.66 14.00
C ARG A 287 -14.06 3.25 13.59
N LEU A 288 -14.08 4.53 13.22
CA LEU A 288 -12.88 5.26 12.79
C LEU A 288 -11.91 5.52 13.96
N ARG A 289 -12.45 5.75 15.16
CA ARG A 289 -11.66 5.89 16.39
C ARG A 289 -10.90 4.62 16.74
N SER A 290 -11.54 3.44 16.62
CA SER A 290 -10.84 2.16 16.85
C SER A 290 -9.64 2.01 15.91
N MET A 291 -9.82 2.30 14.63
CA MET A 291 -8.71 2.25 13.64
C MET A 291 -7.61 3.27 13.96
N GLN A 292 -7.97 4.48 14.41
CA GLN A 292 -6.99 5.48 14.84
C GLN A 292 -6.20 5.02 16.08
N GLU A 293 -6.87 4.36 17.02
CA GLU A 293 -6.24 3.80 18.22
C GLU A 293 -5.26 2.68 17.86
N ASP A 294 -5.62 1.77 16.95
CA ASP A 294 -4.70 0.72 16.47
C ASP A 294 -3.43 1.30 15.83
N VAL A 295 -3.56 2.36 15.02
CA VAL A 295 -2.41 3.07 14.44
C VAL A 295 -1.54 3.71 15.53
N ALA A 296 -2.16 4.32 16.55
CA ALA A 296 -1.43 4.92 17.66
C ALA A 296 -0.67 3.86 18.48
N LEU A 297 -1.30 2.71 18.74
CA LEU A 297 -0.67 1.57 19.42
C LEU A 297 0.50 1.02 18.60
N PHE A 298 0.30 0.80 17.29
CA PHE A 298 1.37 0.35 16.39
C PHE A 298 2.57 1.29 16.41
N ALA A 299 2.35 2.59 16.25
CA ALA A 299 3.43 3.58 16.29
C ALA A 299 4.14 3.60 17.66
N THR A 300 3.39 3.45 18.74
CA THR A 300 3.93 3.37 20.11
C THR A 300 4.83 2.15 20.27
N GLU A 301 4.41 0.98 19.77
CA GLU A 301 5.20 -0.24 19.83
C GLU A 301 6.49 -0.14 18.99
N VAL A 302 6.45 0.50 17.82
CA VAL A 302 7.67 0.79 17.04
C VAL A 302 8.65 1.65 17.83
N ILE A 303 8.17 2.70 18.50
CA ILE A 303 9.02 3.57 19.33
C ILE A 303 9.58 2.82 20.54
N ARG A 304 8.77 1.96 21.19
CA ARG A 304 9.22 1.10 22.29
C ARG A 304 10.34 0.15 21.85
N LEU A 305 10.19 -0.50 20.69
CA LEU A 305 11.23 -1.38 20.15
C LEU A 305 12.52 -0.61 19.86
N LYS A 306 12.42 0.58 19.27
CA LYS A 306 13.59 1.45 19.08
C LYS A 306 14.28 1.81 20.39
N ALA A 307 13.51 2.18 21.41
CA ALA A 307 14.06 2.51 22.72
C ALA A 307 14.79 1.31 23.34
N GLN A 308 14.21 0.10 23.25
CA GLN A 308 14.89 -1.12 23.70
C GLN A 308 16.22 -1.35 22.97
N ILE A 309 16.23 -1.22 21.63
CA ILE A 309 17.45 -1.37 20.83
C ILE A 309 18.51 -0.34 21.24
N MET A 310 18.11 0.93 21.39
CA MET A 310 19.01 2.00 21.82
C MET A 310 19.63 1.69 23.19
N CYS A 311 18.82 1.30 24.18
CA CYS A 311 19.32 1.00 25.53
C CYS A 311 20.20 -0.26 25.59
N LEU A 312 19.97 -1.25 24.72
CA LEU A 312 20.70 -2.53 24.76
C LEU A 312 21.94 -2.58 23.88
N LYS A 313 21.96 -1.79 22.79
CA LYS A 313 22.96 -1.96 21.72
C LYS A 313 23.82 -0.72 21.48
N TYR A 314 23.35 0.47 21.83
CA TYR A 314 24.14 1.67 21.57
C TYR A 314 25.27 1.82 22.57
N GLN A 315 26.35 2.43 22.11
CA GLN A 315 27.43 2.84 22.98
C GLN A 315 26.98 4.00 23.88
N PRO A 316 27.40 4.02 25.16
CA PRO A 316 27.11 5.14 26.06
C PRO A 316 27.53 6.50 25.48
N LYS A 317 28.66 6.57 24.78
CA LYS A 317 29.16 7.78 24.12
C LYS A 317 28.13 8.34 23.13
N THR A 318 27.61 7.49 22.23
CA THR A 318 26.58 7.87 21.25
C THR A 318 25.30 8.39 21.90
N ILE A 319 24.86 7.73 22.99
CA ILE A 319 23.68 8.16 23.74
C ILE A 319 23.88 9.57 24.31
N LEU A 320 25.06 9.85 24.88
CA LEU A 320 25.39 11.17 25.42
C LEU A 320 25.46 12.25 24.34
N GLU A 321 26.01 11.92 23.18
CA GLU A 321 26.07 12.83 22.04
C GLU A 321 24.67 13.16 21.52
N TYR A 322 23.80 12.16 21.34
CA TYR A 322 22.41 12.39 20.92
C TYR A 322 21.57 13.14 21.95
N ALA A 323 21.80 12.89 23.24
CA ALA A 323 21.16 13.63 24.31
C ALA A 323 21.69 15.07 24.46
N ALA A 324 22.73 15.44 23.70
CA ALA A 324 23.49 16.68 23.88
C ALA A 324 23.89 16.88 25.36
N ALA A 325 24.35 15.82 26.01
CA ALA A 325 24.55 15.78 27.46
C ALA A 325 25.49 16.88 27.98
N ASN A 326 26.46 17.30 27.17
CA ASN A 326 27.38 18.41 27.48
C ASN A 326 26.69 19.79 27.55
N GLN A 327 25.46 19.92 27.05
CA GLN A 327 24.66 21.14 27.10
C GLN A 327 23.64 21.13 28.25
N MET A 328 23.54 20.02 28.99
CA MET A 328 22.68 19.93 30.17
C MET A 328 23.21 20.79 31.32
N SER A 329 22.37 21.05 32.32
CA SER A 329 22.78 21.81 33.51
C SER A 329 23.90 21.08 34.27
N GLU A 330 24.73 21.81 35.02
CA GLU A 330 25.80 21.20 35.84
C GLU A 330 25.26 20.18 36.85
N GLN A 331 24.02 20.37 37.34
CA GLN A 331 23.36 19.42 38.23
C GLN A 331 23.02 18.11 37.51
N ASP A 332 22.50 18.20 36.28
CA ASP A 332 22.17 17.01 35.47
C ASP A 332 23.43 16.28 34.98
N GLN A 333 24.49 17.02 34.65
CA GLN A 333 25.76 16.43 34.23
C GLN A 333 26.38 15.54 35.32
N GLN A 334 26.22 15.89 36.59
CA GLN A 334 26.69 15.07 37.72
C GLN A 334 25.94 13.75 37.86
N LEU A 335 24.72 13.64 37.31
CA LEU A 335 23.90 12.44 37.38
C LEU A 335 24.13 11.48 36.21
N ILE A 336 24.82 11.91 35.15
CA ILE A 336 25.09 11.11 33.95
C ILE A 336 25.73 9.75 34.28
N PRO A 337 26.79 9.65 35.12
CA PRO A 337 27.43 8.37 35.40
C PRO A 337 26.53 7.36 36.13
N GLN A 338 25.46 7.84 36.80
CA GLN A 338 24.49 6.99 37.48
C GLN A 338 23.35 6.55 36.54
N ALA A 339 23.09 7.32 35.48
CA ALA A 339 22.02 7.08 34.52
C ALA A 339 22.43 6.14 33.36
N LEU A 340 23.73 6.06 33.07
CA LEU A 340 24.33 5.05 32.18
C LEU A 340 24.56 3.74 32.93
#